data_AF-W2M2D4-F1
#
_entry.id   AF-W2M2D4-F1
#
_cell.length_a   1.000
_cell.length_b   1.000
_cell.length_c   1.000
_cell.angle_alpha   90.00
_cell.angle_beta   90.00
_cell.angle_gamma   90.00
#
_symmetry.space_group_name_H-M   'P 1'
#
loop_
_entity.id
_entity.type
_entity.pdbx_description
1 polymer ?
#
loop_
_entity_poly.entity_id
_entity_poly.type
_entity_poly.pdbx_seq_one_letter_code
_entity_poly.pdbx_strand_id
1 'polypeptide(L)'
;MTDSGDSDVSPVDCLSDDDTVSLQLGPDEPVVIFEAAAEIQMATSDDDGAGSVEEVDAVEPRLRFNATADRVLLVEVLATPLFTVERKMVTAMWKGVSKRLNQSLSTNFSFRSGRDRTGLLLRQYAVRKGRNEAASGTSEVHTDNDDVLEQLQQLKTEATSQKQISKKNATMKTQDIETAGQRLMQAAEKRDDAMYLLTESPQD
;
A
#
# COMPACT_ATOMS: atom_id res chain seq x y z
N MET A 1 -31.37 -49.10 -13.07
CA MET A 1 -30.95 -48.73 -14.44
C MET A 1 -29.64 -47.98 -14.31
N THR A 2 -28.54 -48.70 -14.48
CA THR A 2 -27.20 -48.16 -14.66
C THR A 2 -27.09 -47.70 -16.11
N ASP A 3 -26.60 -46.49 -16.35
CA ASP A 3 -26.06 -46.15 -17.67
C ASP A 3 -24.62 -45.69 -17.49
N SER A 4 -23.78 -46.32 -18.28
CA SER A 4 -22.33 -46.33 -18.26
C SER A 4 -21.87 -45.55 -19.48
N GLY A 5 -21.13 -44.46 -19.27
CA GLY A 5 -20.38 -43.79 -20.33
C GLY A 5 -18.91 -44.18 -20.23
N ASP A 6 -18.55 -45.26 -20.93
CA ASP A 6 -17.21 -45.83 -21.06
C ASP A 6 -16.43 -45.11 -22.18
N SER A 7 -15.17 -44.77 -21.88
CA SER A 7 -13.97 -44.70 -22.74
C SER A 7 -13.97 -44.06 -24.13
N ASP A 8 -12.97 -43.20 -24.38
CA ASP A 8 -11.91 -43.63 -25.32
C ASP A 8 -10.56 -42.97 -24.99
N VAL A 9 -9.53 -43.79 -25.00
CA VAL A 9 -8.11 -43.47 -24.84
C VAL A 9 -7.47 -43.71 -26.21
N SER A 10 -6.67 -42.77 -26.69
CA SER A 10 -5.43 -43.20 -27.37
C SER A 10 -4.37 -42.10 -27.42
N PRO A 11 -3.09 -42.52 -27.46
CA PRO A 11 -1.92 -41.69 -27.21
C PRO A 11 -1.10 -41.44 -28.50
N VAL A 12 0.08 -40.82 -28.32
CA VAL A 12 1.20 -40.68 -29.27
C VAL A 12 1.09 -39.49 -30.22
N ASP A 13 1.92 -38.48 -29.96
CA ASP A 13 3.05 -38.23 -30.87
C ASP A 13 4.29 -37.83 -30.07
N CYS A 14 5.26 -38.74 -30.09
CA CYS A 14 6.63 -38.50 -29.70
C CYS A 14 7.33 -37.82 -30.87
N LEU A 15 7.83 -36.60 -30.69
CA LEU A 15 8.97 -36.11 -31.47
C LEU A 15 10.04 -35.65 -30.49
N SER A 16 10.92 -36.62 -30.20
CA SER A 16 12.30 -36.40 -29.84
C SER A 16 13.01 -35.88 -31.07
N ASP A 17 13.60 -34.70 -30.98
CA ASP A 17 14.85 -34.40 -31.67
C ASP A 17 15.78 -33.72 -30.67
N ASP A 18 16.76 -34.53 -30.27
CA ASP A 18 18.01 -34.15 -29.65
C ASP A 18 18.76 -33.24 -30.63
N ASP A 19 19.03 -32.00 -30.26
CA ASP A 19 20.10 -31.23 -30.91
C ASP A 19 21.07 -30.74 -29.84
N THR A 20 22.11 -31.54 -29.73
CA THR A 20 23.32 -31.37 -28.96
C THR A 20 24.13 -30.19 -29.50
N VAL A 21 24.10 -29.04 -28.82
CA VAL A 21 25.22 -28.09 -28.93
C VAL A 21 26.17 -28.33 -27.77
N SER A 22 27.15 -29.19 -28.06
CA SER A 22 28.37 -29.37 -27.29
C SER A 22 29.15 -28.06 -27.28
N LEU A 23 29.18 -27.34 -26.15
CA LEU A 23 30.22 -26.34 -25.90
C LEU A 23 31.41 -27.06 -25.26
N GLN A 24 32.36 -27.38 -26.13
CA GLN A 24 33.60 -28.07 -25.79
C GLN A 24 34.47 -27.21 -24.87
N LEU A 25 35.02 -27.88 -23.87
CA LEU A 25 35.82 -27.39 -22.75
C LEU A 25 37.30 -27.24 -23.16
N GLY A 26 37.95 -26.15 -22.70
CA GLY A 26 39.38 -26.10 -22.36
C GLY A 26 40.16 -24.88 -22.88
N PRO A 27 41.32 -24.54 -22.28
CA PRO A 27 41.62 -24.46 -20.84
C PRO A 27 42.40 -23.18 -20.44
N ASP A 28 42.58 -23.03 -19.12
CA ASP A 28 43.60 -22.26 -18.38
C ASP A 28 43.53 -20.73 -18.24
N GLU A 29 43.22 -20.35 -16.98
CA GLU A 29 43.66 -19.12 -16.29
C GLU A 29 45.19 -18.92 -16.36
N PRO A 30 45.69 -17.69 -16.14
CA PRO A 30 46.01 -17.33 -14.76
C PRO A 30 45.39 -16.00 -14.32
N VAL A 31 44.80 -16.07 -13.12
CA VAL A 31 44.53 -14.99 -12.19
C VAL A 31 45.68 -13.97 -12.18
N VAL A 32 45.34 -12.70 -12.42
CA VAL A 32 46.24 -11.58 -12.09
C VAL A 32 45.56 -10.70 -11.05
N ILE A 33 46.02 -10.90 -9.82
CA ILE A 33 45.73 -10.08 -8.66
C ILE A 33 46.49 -8.76 -8.88
N PHE A 34 45.80 -7.62 -8.92
CA PHE A 34 46.42 -6.32 -8.72
C PHE A 34 45.65 -5.54 -7.67
N GLU A 35 46.10 -5.74 -6.43
CA GLU A 35 46.09 -4.72 -5.38
C GLU A 35 47.20 -3.72 -5.72
N ALA A 36 46.90 -2.43 -5.81
CA ALA A 36 47.86 -1.35 -5.54
C ALA A 36 47.18 0.02 -5.56
N ALA A 37 47.18 0.64 -4.38
CA ALA A 37 47.09 2.08 -4.22
C ALA A 37 48.22 2.78 -4.98
N ALA A 38 47.90 3.87 -5.67
CA ALA A 38 48.79 4.96 -6.05
C ALA A 38 47.95 5.96 -6.86
N GLU A 39 48.15 7.25 -6.86
CA GLU A 39 48.98 8.18 -6.12
C GLU A 39 48.63 9.52 -6.78
N ILE A 40 48.43 10.56 -6.00
CA ILE A 40 48.17 11.91 -6.49
C ILE A 40 49.38 12.34 -7.33
N GLN A 41 49.22 12.43 -8.64
CA GLN A 41 50.16 13.15 -9.49
C GLN A 41 49.56 14.51 -9.82
N MET A 42 50.04 15.54 -9.10
CA MET A 42 49.94 16.92 -9.55
C MET A 42 50.91 17.09 -10.71
N ALA A 43 50.38 17.19 -11.93
CA ALA A 43 51.11 17.65 -13.09
C ALA A 43 51.00 19.18 -13.18
N THR A 44 52.14 19.84 -13.18
CA THR A 44 52.30 21.26 -13.51
C THR A 44 52.14 21.47 -15.01
N SER A 45 51.32 22.43 -15.44
CA SER A 45 51.61 23.25 -16.63
C SER A 45 50.65 24.44 -16.69
N ASP A 46 51.21 25.65 -16.70
CA ASP A 46 50.54 26.88 -17.12
C ASP A 46 50.28 26.83 -18.64
N ASP A 47 49.06 27.16 -19.08
CA ASP A 47 48.76 27.69 -20.43
C ASP A 47 47.41 28.44 -20.41
N ASP A 48 47.46 29.71 -20.83
CA ASP A 48 46.34 30.64 -20.90
C ASP A 48 45.41 30.31 -22.08
N GLY A 49 44.16 29.94 -21.80
CA GLY A 49 43.18 29.69 -22.87
C GLY A 49 41.74 29.66 -22.36
N ALA A 50 40.98 30.70 -22.69
CA ALA A 50 39.57 30.86 -22.36
C ALA A 50 38.74 29.62 -22.73
N GLY A 51 38.13 29.02 -21.71
CA GLY A 51 37.15 27.96 -21.84
C GLY A 51 36.49 27.77 -20.49
N SER A 52 35.54 28.65 -20.16
CA SER A 52 34.62 28.44 -19.04
C SER A 52 33.87 27.14 -19.32
N VAL A 53 34.39 26.03 -18.80
CA VAL A 53 33.66 24.78 -18.71
C VAL A 53 32.48 25.09 -17.80
N GLU A 54 31.29 25.21 -18.38
CA GLU A 54 30.07 25.16 -17.58
C GLU A 54 30.16 23.89 -16.75
N GLU A 55 30.26 24.08 -15.44
CA GLU A 55 30.02 23.05 -14.45
C GLU A 55 28.67 22.46 -14.80
N VAL A 56 28.68 21.32 -15.51
CA VAL A 56 27.48 20.59 -15.85
C VAL A 56 26.94 20.11 -14.52
N ASP A 57 26.02 20.91 -13.98
CA ASP A 57 25.35 20.70 -12.72
C ASP A 57 24.97 19.22 -12.67
N ALA A 58 25.64 18.46 -11.77
CA ALA A 58 25.52 17.02 -11.75
C ALA A 58 24.03 16.73 -11.58
N VAL A 59 23.40 16.23 -12.65
CA VAL A 59 21.96 15.96 -12.67
C VAL A 59 21.67 15.05 -11.50
N GLU A 60 21.08 15.63 -10.45
CA GLU A 60 20.84 14.94 -9.20
C GLU A 60 20.08 13.65 -9.55
N PRO A 61 20.70 12.46 -9.38
CA PRO A 61 20.12 11.24 -9.87
C PRO A 61 18.77 11.09 -9.18
N ARG A 62 17.68 11.06 -9.97
CA ARG A 62 16.32 10.92 -9.45
C ARG A 62 16.31 9.74 -8.47
N LEU A 63 16.23 10.05 -7.19
CA LEU A 63 16.33 9.05 -6.14
C LEU A 63 15.17 8.04 -6.32
N ARG A 64 15.53 6.75 -6.36
CA ARG A 64 14.56 5.66 -6.49
C ARG A 64 14.43 4.91 -5.18
N PHE A 65 13.21 4.46 -4.89
CA PHE A 65 12.99 3.52 -3.80
C PHE A 65 13.66 2.18 -4.11
N ASN A 66 14.40 1.67 -3.14
CA ASN A 66 14.98 0.33 -3.11
C ASN A 66 14.43 -0.43 -1.87
N ALA A 67 14.80 -1.70 -1.71
CA ALA A 67 14.30 -2.54 -0.62
C ALA A 67 14.54 -1.94 0.78
N THR A 68 15.71 -1.33 1.01
CA THR A 68 16.04 -0.65 2.26
C THR A 68 15.13 0.56 2.49
N ALA A 69 14.97 1.41 1.48
CA ALA A 69 14.10 2.57 1.55
C ALA A 69 12.64 2.19 1.75
N ASP A 70 12.18 1.10 1.12
CA ASP A 70 10.84 0.56 1.30
C ASP A 70 10.60 0.11 2.73
N ARG A 71 11.54 -0.65 3.31
CA ARG A 71 11.44 -1.14 4.68
C ARG A 71 11.35 0.04 5.67
N VAL A 72 12.25 1.01 5.57
CA VAL A 72 12.25 2.18 6.47
C VAL A 72 10.99 3.03 6.27
N LEU A 73 10.55 3.22 5.02
CA LEU A 73 9.29 3.89 4.72
C LEU A 73 8.10 3.20 5.40
N LEU A 74 7.99 1.88 5.29
CA LEU A 74 6.87 1.12 5.85
C LEU A 74 6.86 1.18 7.39
N VAL A 75 8.02 1.09 8.04
CA VAL A 75 8.14 1.24 9.50
C VAL A 75 7.70 2.63 9.94
N GLU A 76 8.12 3.67 9.23
CA GLU A 76 7.72 5.06 9.54
C GLU A 76 6.23 5.31 9.34
N VAL A 77 5.64 4.71 8.31
CA VAL A 77 4.19 4.75 8.05
C VAL A 77 3.44 4.02 9.15
N LEU A 78 3.90 2.83 9.57
CA LEU A 78 3.27 2.03 10.62
C LEU A 78 3.30 2.74 11.98
N ALA A 79 4.41 3.41 12.31
CA ALA A 79 4.55 4.19 13.53
C ALA A 79 3.72 5.50 13.53
N THR A 80 3.09 5.87 12.40
CA THR A 80 2.34 7.11 12.26
C THR A 80 0.84 6.82 12.18
N PRO A 81 -0.02 7.49 12.97
CA PRO A 81 -1.47 7.23 12.99
C PRO A 81 -2.20 7.81 11.76
N LEU A 82 -1.85 7.36 10.54
CA LEU A 82 -2.34 7.94 9.28
C LEU A 82 -3.82 7.67 9.01
N PHE A 83 -4.38 6.60 9.56
CA PHE A 83 -5.74 6.16 9.27
C PHE A 83 -6.78 6.67 10.29
N THR A 84 -6.35 7.10 11.47
CA THR A 84 -7.23 7.55 12.56
C THR A 84 -7.28 9.07 12.71
N VAL A 85 -6.29 9.79 12.18
CA VAL A 85 -6.28 11.26 12.21
C VAL A 85 -7.32 11.88 11.29
N GLU A 86 -7.72 13.12 11.60
CA GLU A 86 -8.61 13.89 10.75
C GLU A 86 -8.03 14.10 9.34
N ARG A 87 -8.89 14.12 8.32
CA ARG A 87 -8.49 14.23 6.91
C ARG A 87 -7.55 15.42 6.64
N LYS A 88 -7.77 16.57 7.31
CA LYS A 88 -6.93 17.77 7.16
C LYS A 88 -5.50 17.60 7.69
N MET A 89 -5.28 16.65 8.61
CA MET A 89 -3.98 16.39 9.22
C MET A 89 -3.14 15.38 8.43
N VAL A 90 -3.78 14.54 7.60
CA VAL A 90 -3.10 13.46 6.85
C VAL A 90 -1.92 13.97 6.03
N THR A 91 -2.04 15.12 5.36
CA THR A 91 -0.94 15.70 4.59
C THR A 91 0.24 16.11 5.47
N ALA A 92 -0.03 16.67 6.66
CA ALA A 92 1.02 17.03 7.61
C ALA A 92 1.74 15.78 8.15
N MET A 93 0.99 14.71 8.42
CA MET A 93 1.56 13.44 8.87
C MET A 93 2.48 12.82 7.81
N TRP A 94 2.07 12.81 6.53
CA TRP A 94 2.93 12.35 5.44
C TRP A 94 4.20 13.20 5.27
N LYS A 95 4.11 14.52 5.45
CA LYS A 95 5.31 15.38 5.49
C LYS A 95 6.25 14.98 6.63
N GLY A 96 5.70 14.64 7.80
CA GLY A 96 6.47 14.12 8.94
C GLY A 96 7.18 12.80 8.63
N VAL A 97 6.46 11.84 8.04
CA VAL A 97 7.02 10.55 7.57
C VAL A 97 8.17 10.77 6.61
N SER A 98 7.96 11.61 5.59
CA SER A 98 8.98 11.93 4.58
C SER A 98 10.20 12.60 5.21
N LYS A 99 10.02 13.52 6.16
CA LYS A 99 11.12 14.15 6.88
C LYS A 99 11.97 13.12 7.62
N ARG A 100 11.36 12.21 8.38
CA ARG A 100 12.09 11.19 9.16
C ARG A 100 12.77 10.16 8.25
N LEU A 101 12.10 9.70 7.20
CA LEU A 101 12.69 8.84 6.16
C LEU A 101 13.95 9.48 5.55
N ASN A 102 13.83 10.74 5.12
CA ASN A 102 14.91 11.48 4.49
C ASN A 102 16.08 11.71 5.44
N GLN A 103 15.80 11.98 6.72
CA GLN A 103 16.83 12.08 7.77
C GLN A 103 17.53 10.74 8.02
N SER A 104 16.77 9.64 8.10
CA SER A 104 17.34 8.32 8.39
C SER A 104 18.22 7.79 7.26
N LEU A 105 17.90 8.12 6.01
CA LEU A 105 18.57 7.55 4.83
C LEU A 105 19.51 8.54 4.13
N SER A 106 19.60 9.78 4.62
CA SER A 106 20.28 10.88 3.91
C SER A 106 19.77 11.03 2.47
N THR A 107 18.45 11.10 2.33
CA THR A 107 17.74 11.18 1.03
C THR A 107 16.81 12.39 0.98
N ASN A 108 16.19 12.64 -0.18
CA ASN A 108 15.33 13.78 -0.45
C ASN A 108 14.00 13.39 -1.11
N PHE A 109 13.40 12.25 -0.73
CA PHE A 109 12.10 11.84 -1.24
C PHE A 109 11.00 12.83 -0.87
N SER A 110 10.08 13.08 -1.81
CA SER A 110 8.86 13.84 -1.50
C SER A 110 7.87 13.01 -0.67
N PHE A 111 7.04 13.67 0.14
CA PHE A 111 5.96 12.96 0.84
C PHE A 111 4.95 12.30 -0.11
N ARG A 112 4.78 12.84 -1.32
CA ARG A 112 3.90 12.26 -2.35
C ARG A 112 4.46 10.93 -2.84
N SER A 113 5.75 10.89 -3.18
CA SER A 113 6.40 9.67 -3.65
C SER A 113 6.41 8.58 -2.58
N GLY A 114 6.62 8.92 -1.30
CA GLY A 114 6.48 7.96 -0.19
C GLY A 114 5.07 7.41 -0.04
N ARG A 115 4.05 8.27 -0.10
CA ARG A 115 2.64 7.84 -0.06
C ARG A 115 2.29 6.92 -1.23
N ASP A 116 2.69 7.30 -2.44
CA ASP A 116 2.36 6.56 -3.65
C ASP A 116 3.11 5.21 -3.68
N ARG A 117 4.37 5.17 -3.20
CA ARG A 117 5.14 3.92 -3.02
C ARG A 117 4.49 3.00 -1.99
N THR A 118 4.06 3.52 -0.85
CA THR A 118 3.33 2.73 0.17
C THR A 118 2.06 2.13 -0.43
N GLY A 119 1.31 2.91 -1.21
CA GLY A 119 0.11 2.44 -1.90
C GLY A 119 0.40 1.34 -2.91
N LEU A 120 1.53 1.41 -3.63
CA LEU A 120 1.98 0.36 -4.54
C LEU A 120 2.34 -0.93 -3.79
N LEU A 121 3.12 -0.83 -2.72
CA LEU A 121 3.56 -1.98 -1.92
C LEU A 121 2.36 -2.74 -1.32
N LEU A 122 1.36 -2.03 -0.80
CA LEU A 122 0.12 -2.65 -0.31
C LEU A 122 -0.65 -3.41 -1.39
N ARG A 123 -0.68 -2.89 -2.63
CA ARG A 123 -1.35 -3.59 -3.75
C ARG A 123 -0.58 -4.84 -4.16
N GLN A 124 0.74 -4.75 -4.23
CA GLN A 124 1.60 -5.91 -4.54
C GLN A 124 1.45 -6.99 -3.48
N TYR A 125 1.42 -6.59 -2.20
CA TYR A 125 1.14 -7.48 -1.09
C TYR A 125 -0.22 -8.19 -1.23
N ALA A 126 -1.30 -7.46 -1.48
CA ALA A 126 -2.63 -8.06 -1.64
C ALA A 126 -2.68 -9.10 -2.78
N VAL A 127 -2.00 -8.82 -3.90
CA VAL A 127 -1.89 -9.77 -5.02
C VAL A 127 -1.09 -11.01 -4.61
N ARG A 128 0.05 -10.85 -3.92
CA ARG A 128 0.84 -11.99 -3.43
C ARG A 128 0.09 -12.81 -2.39
N LYS A 129 -0.57 -12.16 -1.42
CA LYS A 129 -1.36 -12.82 -0.39
C LYS A 129 -2.41 -13.72 -1.02
N GLY A 130 -3.19 -13.22 -1.98
CA GLY A 130 -4.18 -14.04 -2.69
C GLY A 130 -3.57 -15.20 -3.49
N ARG A 131 -2.36 -15.03 -4.06
CA ARG A 131 -1.64 -16.13 -4.72
C ARG A 131 -1.14 -17.18 -3.72
N ASN A 132 -0.59 -16.75 -2.58
CA ASN A 132 -0.13 -17.65 -1.53
C ASN A 132 -1.29 -18.42 -0.92
N GLU A 133 -2.43 -17.77 -0.69
CA GLU A 133 -3.67 -18.43 -0.25
C GLU A 133 -4.13 -19.50 -1.26
N ALA A 134 -4.06 -19.21 -2.56
CA ALA A 134 -4.42 -20.17 -3.62
C ALA A 134 -3.39 -21.31 -3.79
N ALA A 135 -2.12 -21.06 -3.51
CA ALA A 135 -1.02 -22.01 -3.61
C ALA A 135 -0.65 -22.66 -2.27
N SER A 136 -1.52 -22.51 -1.26
CA SER A 136 -1.18 -22.88 0.11
C SER A 136 -0.79 -24.35 0.22
N GLY A 137 0.30 -24.59 0.96
CA GLY A 137 0.86 -25.93 1.14
C GLY A 137 1.70 -26.47 -0.03
N THR A 138 1.94 -25.66 -1.09
CA THR A 138 2.79 -26.06 -2.21
C THR A 138 3.94 -25.10 -2.47
N SER A 139 3.66 -23.83 -2.78
CA SER A 139 4.66 -22.84 -3.18
C SER A 139 4.22 -21.43 -2.77
N GLU A 140 4.40 -21.13 -1.49
CA GLU A 140 4.14 -19.79 -0.94
C GLU A 140 5.40 -18.93 -1.04
N VAL A 141 5.25 -17.67 -1.46
CA VAL A 141 6.36 -16.72 -1.57
C VAL A 141 6.14 -15.56 -0.61
N HIS A 142 7.01 -15.47 0.40
CA HIS A 142 6.98 -14.42 1.42
C HIS A 142 8.14 -13.44 1.21
N THR A 143 7.96 -12.18 1.64
CA THR A 143 9.01 -11.16 1.68
C THR A 143 9.13 -10.53 3.05
N ASP A 144 10.31 -10.00 3.35
CA ASP A 144 10.65 -9.37 4.66
C ASP A 144 9.68 -8.26 5.10
N ASN A 145 8.93 -7.67 4.18
CA ASN A 145 7.99 -6.57 4.47
C ASN A 145 6.54 -7.05 4.69
N ASP A 146 6.24 -8.34 4.50
CA ASP A 146 4.86 -8.83 4.49
C ASP A 146 4.15 -8.66 5.83
N ASP A 147 4.86 -8.85 6.96
CA ASP A 147 4.29 -8.62 8.30
C ASP A 147 3.87 -7.16 8.52
N VAL A 148 4.73 -6.22 8.10
CA VAL A 148 4.45 -4.77 8.21
C VAL A 148 3.30 -4.38 7.28
N LEU A 149 3.26 -4.96 6.08
CA LEU A 149 2.20 -4.70 5.10
C LEU A 149 0.85 -5.26 5.56
N GLU A 150 0.84 -6.44 6.20
CA GLU A 150 -0.36 -7.02 6.80
C GLU A 150 -0.89 -6.13 7.92
N GLN A 151 -0.03 -5.68 8.85
CA GLN A 151 -0.43 -4.76 9.92
C GLN A 151 -0.99 -3.44 9.37
N LEU A 152 -0.34 -2.84 8.37
CA LEU A 152 -0.84 -1.63 7.72
C LEU A 152 -2.20 -1.84 7.06
N GLN A 153 -2.41 -3.00 6.44
CA GLN A 153 -3.68 -3.36 5.81
C GLN A 153 -4.79 -3.55 6.86
N GLN A 154 -4.48 -4.17 8.00
CA GLN A 154 -5.41 -4.32 9.12
C GLN A 154 -5.81 -2.96 9.69
N LEU A 155 -4.85 -2.08 10.01
CA LEU A 155 -5.12 -0.72 10.52
C LEU A 155 -5.99 0.09 9.56
N LYS A 156 -5.74 -0.02 8.26
CA LYS A 156 -6.57 0.64 7.24
C LYS A 156 -8.00 0.11 7.25
N THR A 157 -8.17 -1.21 7.36
CA THR A 157 -9.49 -1.86 7.37
C THR A 157 -10.26 -1.48 8.64
N GLU A 158 -9.62 -1.56 9.80
CA GLU A 158 -10.19 -1.19 11.09
C GLU A 158 -10.65 0.27 11.09
N ALA A 159 -9.81 1.20 10.63
CA ALA A 159 -10.18 2.61 10.54
C ALA A 159 -11.40 2.86 9.64
N THR A 160 -11.50 2.12 8.52
CA THR A 160 -12.69 2.22 7.65
C THR A 160 -13.95 1.67 8.32
N SER A 161 -13.85 0.53 9.01
CA SER A 161 -14.94 -0.08 9.77
C SER A 161 -15.40 0.84 10.89
N GLN A 162 -14.48 1.40 11.67
CA GLN A 162 -14.79 2.33 12.75
C GLN A 162 -15.52 3.58 12.24
N LYS A 163 -15.11 4.10 11.08
CA LYS A 163 -15.79 5.24 10.45
C LYS A 163 -17.21 4.89 9.97
N GLN A 164 -17.43 3.67 9.50
CA GLN A 164 -18.77 3.22 9.11
C GLN A 164 -19.67 3.02 10.33
N ILE A 165 -19.14 2.42 11.40
CA ILE A 165 -19.86 2.24 12.67
C ILE A 165 -20.25 3.60 13.25
N SER A 166 -19.32 4.55 13.33
CA SER A 166 -19.62 5.89 13.84
C SER A 166 -20.67 6.62 13.01
N LYS A 167 -20.63 6.48 11.68
CA LYS A 167 -21.68 7.01 10.78
C LYS A 167 -23.04 6.37 11.06
N LYS A 168 -23.11 5.04 11.17
CA LYS A 168 -24.36 4.32 11.47
C LYS A 168 -24.94 4.74 12.81
N ASN A 169 -24.11 4.84 13.85
CA ASN A 169 -24.53 5.27 15.18
C ASN A 169 -25.07 6.71 15.19
N ALA A 170 -24.43 7.62 14.44
CA ALA A 170 -24.94 8.98 14.28
C ALA A 170 -26.31 9.00 13.59
N THR A 171 -26.48 8.21 12.52
CA THR A 171 -27.77 8.09 11.82
C THR A 171 -28.86 7.50 12.71
N MET A 172 -28.57 6.43 13.45
CA MET A 172 -29.52 5.82 14.39
C MET A 172 -29.97 6.81 15.47
N LYS A 173 -29.01 7.53 16.08
CA LYS A 173 -29.33 8.56 17.08
C LYS A 173 -30.26 9.65 16.54
N THR A 174 -30.07 10.07 15.29
CA THR A 174 -30.96 11.04 14.63
C THR A 174 -32.36 10.48 14.42
N GLN A 175 -32.47 9.23 13.96
CA GLN A 175 -33.76 8.56 13.76
C GLN A 175 -34.54 8.38 15.07
N ASP A 176 -33.85 8.05 16.16
CA ASP A 176 -34.47 7.90 17.48
C ASP A 176 -35.07 9.23 17.97
N ILE A 177 -34.34 10.33 17.77
CA ILE A 177 -34.81 11.68 18.14
C ILE A 177 -36.02 12.08 17.30
N GLU A 178 -35.98 11.83 15.98
CA GLU A 178 -37.09 12.12 15.08
C GLU A 178 -38.35 11.31 15.45
N THR A 179 -38.18 10.01 15.70
CA THR A 179 -39.28 9.11 16.11
C THR A 179 -39.88 9.55 17.45
N ALA A 180 -39.06 9.95 18.41
CA ALA A 180 -39.53 10.49 19.68
C ALA A 180 -40.31 11.80 19.48
N GLY A 181 -39.84 12.69 18.60
CA GLY A 181 -40.51 13.93 18.25
C GLY A 181 -41.88 13.69 17.60
N GLN A 182 -41.97 12.78 16.62
CA GLN A 182 -43.23 12.40 15.98
C GLN A 182 -44.24 11.82 16.98
N ARG A 183 -43.78 10.95 17.90
CA ARG A 183 -44.64 10.40 18.96
C ARG A 183 -45.17 11.47 19.91
N LEU A 184 -44.34 12.46 20.25
CA LEU A 184 -44.76 13.59 21.09
C LEU A 184 -45.84 14.43 20.40
N MET A 185 -45.69 14.69 19.10
CA MET A 185 -46.67 15.41 18.30
C MET A 185 -48.02 14.67 18.21
N GLN A 186 -47.99 13.36 17.90
CA GLN A 186 -49.21 12.54 17.88
C GLN A 186 -49.90 12.45 19.25
N ALA A 187 -49.11 12.43 20.34
CA ALA A 187 -49.67 12.42 21.68
C ALA A 187 -50.30 13.77 22.06
N ALA A 188 -49.79 14.88 21.53
CA ALA A 188 -50.41 16.20 21.70
C ALA A 188 -51.72 16.31 20.92
N GLU A 189 -51.72 15.92 19.64
CA GLU A 189 -52.91 15.91 18.78
C GLU A 189 -54.07 15.12 19.42
N LYS A 190 -53.79 13.90 19.93
CA LYS A 190 -54.80 13.10 20.64
C LYS A 190 -55.35 13.78 21.89
N ARG A 191 -54.57 14.61 22.59
CA ARG A 191 -55.07 15.35 23.76
C ARG A 191 -55.95 16.52 23.33
N ASP A 192 -55.56 17.22 22.27
CA ASP A 192 -56.34 18.33 21.73
C ASP A 192 -57.69 17.81 21.21
N ASP A 193 -57.71 16.71 20.44
CA ASP A 193 -58.95 16.04 19.99
C ASP A 193 -59.85 15.61 21.16
N ALA A 194 -59.27 15.02 22.20
CA ALA A 194 -60.03 14.60 23.39
C ALA A 194 -60.62 15.81 24.15
N MET A 195 -59.90 16.94 24.19
CA MET A 195 -60.40 18.18 24.78
C MET A 195 -61.55 18.77 23.97
N TYR A 196 -61.46 18.78 22.64
CA TYR A 196 -62.55 19.24 21.76
C TYR A 196 -63.84 18.42 21.95
N LEU A 197 -63.73 17.09 22.03
CA LEU A 197 -64.88 16.20 22.26
C LEU A 197 -65.55 16.39 23.63
N LEU A 198 -64.80 16.80 24.65
CA LEU A 198 -65.35 17.13 25.97
C LEU A 198 -66.09 18.48 25.99
N THR A 199 -65.76 19.39 25.07
CA THR A 199 -66.37 20.73 24.99
C THR A 199 -67.59 20.81 24.08
N GLU A 200 -67.80 19.86 23.17
CA GLU A 200 -68.94 19.83 22.24
C GLU A 200 -70.12 18.95 22.69
N SER A 201 -70.11 18.41 23.92
CA SER A 201 -71.31 17.74 24.46
C SER A 201 -72.44 18.77 24.64
N PRO A 202 -73.56 18.67 23.92
CA PRO A 202 -74.71 19.56 24.13
C PRO A 202 -75.23 19.31 25.54
N GLN A 203 -75.29 20.36 26.37
CA GLN A 203 -76.21 20.33 27.50
C GLN A 203 -77.62 20.40 26.91
N ASP A 204 -78.40 19.36 27.19
CA ASP A 204 -79.81 19.11 26.87
C ASP A 204 -80.65 20.28 26.30
#